data_AF-A0A3A9SCZ6-F1
#
_entry.id   AF-A0A3A9SCZ6-F1
#
_cell.length_a   1.000
_cell.length_b   1.000
_cell.length_c   1.000
_cell.angle_alpha   90.00
_cell.angle_beta   90.00
_cell.angle_gamma   90.00
#
_symmetry.space_group_name_H-M   'P 1'
#
loop_
_entity.id
_entity.type
_entity.pdbx_description
1 polymer ?
#
loop_
_entity_poly.entity_id
_entity_poly.type
_entity_poly.pdbx_seq_one_letter_code
_entity_poly.pdbx_strand_id
1 'polypeptide(L)'
;MNKRKKNIMIGIAVFLWVFVLIPCMVWGCDLYDVYNNGAYLSTAFFDKGDFYIGWEAVIMEIKIIQIWGGGLLWFYYSLFTLAYTLFLIVKIKISKKK
;
A
#
# COMPACT_ATOMS: atom_id res chain seq x y z
N MET A 1 10.24 -29.46 -2.83
CA MET A 1 10.62 -28.04 -3.04
C MET A 1 11.82 -27.71 -2.15
N ASN A 2 12.90 -27.13 -2.70
CA ASN A 2 14.15 -26.89 -1.97
C ASN A 2 13.93 -25.89 -0.80
N LYS A 3 14.45 -26.15 0.41
CA LYS A 3 14.15 -25.38 1.65
C LYS A 3 14.38 -23.87 1.47
N ARG A 4 15.40 -23.50 0.69
CA ARG A 4 15.72 -22.12 0.31
C ARG A 4 14.65 -21.45 -0.57
N LYS A 5 14.08 -22.16 -1.55
CA LYS A 5 12.97 -21.63 -2.38
C LYS A 5 11.72 -21.38 -1.54
N LYS A 6 11.41 -22.28 -0.61
CA LYS A 6 10.27 -22.15 0.31
C LYS A 6 10.38 -20.89 1.18
N ASN A 7 11.54 -20.63 1.78
CA ASN A 7 11.75 -19.44 2.61
C ASN A 7 11.66 -18.13 1.80
N ILE A 8 12.15 -18.13 0.56
CA ILE A 8 12.02 -16.98 -0.33
C ILE A 8 10.55 -16.70 -0.66
N MET A 9 9.76 -17.73 -0.99
CA MET A 9 8.32 -17.56 -1.24
C MET A 9 7.55 -17.05 -0.02
N ILE A 10 7.89 -17.53 1.19
CA ILE A 10 7.30 -17.02 2.43
C ILE A 10 7.67 -15.55 2.63
N GLY A 11 8.93 -15.16 2.37
CA GLY A 11 9.37 -13.77 2.44
C GLY A 11 8.60 -12.86 1.48
N ILE A 12 8.37 -13.30 0.24
CA ILE A 12 7.51 -12.60 -0.72
C ILE A 12 6.10 -12.44 -0.13
N ALA A 13 5.49 -13.54 0.33
CA ALA A 13 4.13 -13.52 0.85
C ALA A 13 4.00 -12.55 2.04
N VAL A 14 4.91 -12.62 3.01
CA VAL A 14 4.90 -11.72 4.19
C VAL A 14 5.08 -10.27 3.78
N PHE A 15 6.00 -9.97 2.86
CA PHE A 15 6.19 -8.61 2.35
C PHE A 15 4.90 -8.07 1.72
N LEU A 16 4.26 -8.85 0.85
CA LEU A 16 3.01 -8.46 0.19
C LEU A 16 1.88 -8.22 1.21
N TRP A 17 1.75 -9.09 2.22
CA TRP A 17 0.75 -8.92 3.27
C TRP A 17 0.97 -7.65 4.10
N VAL A 18 2.21 -7.39 4.55
CA VAL A 18 2.53 -6.19 5.34
C VAL A 18 2.28 -4.92 4.52
N PHE A 19 2.65 -4.94 3.24
CA PHE A 19 2.51 -3.79 2.35
C PHE A 19 1.04 -3.49 1.97
N VAL A 20 0.14 -4.47 2.05
CA VAL A 20 -1.30 -4.29 1.84
C VAL A 20 -2.02 -3.91 3.13
N LEU A 21 -1.73 -4.62 4.22
CA LEU A 21 -2.47 -4.46 5.47
C LEU A 21 -2.22 -3.12 6.17
N ILE A 22 -0.96 -2.62 6.15
CA ILE A 22 -0.62 -1.37 6.84
C ILE A 22 -1.37 -0.17 6.23
N PRO A 23 -1.33 0.07 4.91
CA PRO A 23 -2.10 1.17 4.31
C PRO A 23 -3.60 1.06 4.54
N CYS A 24 -4.17 -0.16 4.45
CA CYS A 24 -5.59 -0.37 4.73
C CYS A 24 -5.96 -0.03 6.19
N MET A 25 -5.09 -0.34 7.16
CA MET A 25 -5.32 0.05 8.56
C MET A 25 -5.24 1.56 8.75
N VAL A 26 -4.24 2.22 8.15
CA VAL A 26 -4.08 3.68 8.24
C VAL A 26 -5.33 4.39 7.70
N TRP A 27 -5.76 4.03 6.49
CA TRP A 27 -6.98 4.59 5.88
C TRP A 27 -8.25 4.27 6.66
N GLY A 28 -8.35 3.09 7.26
CA GLY A 28 -9.47 2.75 8.14
C GLY A 28 -9.52 3.63 9.39
N CYS A 29 -8.37 3.92 9.99
CA CYS A 29 -8.25 4.84 11.12
C CYS A 29 -8.56 6.29 10.73
N ASP A 30 -8.03 6.75 9.61
CA ASP A 30 -8.27 8.13 9.12
C ASP A 30 -9.76 8.34 8.82
N LEU A 31 -10.42 7.39 8.14
CA LEU A 31 -11.86 7.45 7.90
C LEU A 31 -12.68 7.46 9.19
N TYR A 32 -12.29 6.66 10.20
CA TYR A 32 -12.96 6.65 11.50
C TYR A 32 -12.79 7.97 12.25
N ASP A 33 -11.60 8.57 12.19
CA ASP A 33 -11.33 9.87 12.81
C ASP A 33 -12.15 10.99 12.14
N VAL A 34 -12.15 11.02 10.80
CA VAL A 34 -12.94 11.99 10.03
C VAL A 34 -14.44 11.81 10.27
N TYR A 35 -14.92 10.57 10.40
CA TYR A 35 -16.32 10.29 10.72
C TYR A 35 -16.74 10.85 12.09
N ASN A 36 -15.88 10.72 13.11
CA ASN A 36 -16.20 11.17 14.47
C ASN A 36 -15.97 12.66 14.68
N ASN A 37 -14.88 13.21 14.14
CA ASN A 37 -14.47 14.59 14.37
C ASN A 37 -15.03 15.54 13.31
N GLY A 38 -15.48 15.03 12.16
CA GLY A 38 -16.13 15.81 11.11
C GLY A 38 -15.20 16.85 10.47
N ALA A 39 -13.88 16.65 10.50
CA ALA A 39 -12.95 17.55 9.86
C ALA A 39 -11.95 16.71 9.04
N TYR A 40 -11.71 17.14 7.80
CA TYR A 40 -10.69 16.54 6.96
C TYR A 40 -9.85 17.63 6.32
N LEU A 41 -8.54 17.58 6.57
CA LEU A 41 -7.57 18.36 5.85
C LEU A 41 -7.04 17.49 4.72
N SER A 42 -7.46 17.78 3.49
CA SER A 42 -6.87 17.16 2.31
C SER A 42 -5.40 17.54 2.24
N THR A 43 -4.52 16.63 2.67
CA THR A 43 -3.09 16.75 2.38
C THR A 43 -2.87 16.12 1.02
N ALA A 44 -3.13 16.86 -0.04
CA ALA A 44 -2.64 16.43 -1.35
C ALA A 44 -1.10 16.46 -1.29
N PHE A 45 -0.47 15.30 -1.43
CA PHE A 45 1.00 15.16 -1.48
C PHE A 45 1.67 16.10 -2.52
N PHE A 46 0.91 16.64 -3.47
CA PHE A 46 1.38 17.50 -4.56
C PHE A 46 0.46 18.70 -4.89
N ASP A 47 -0.61 18.98 -4.14
CA ASP A 47 -1.57 20.06 -4.47
C ASP A 47 -1.98 20.90 -3.25
N LYS A 48 -2.69 22.02 -3.49
CA LYS A 48 -3.23 22.89 -2.44
C LYS A 48 -4.18 22.10 -1.54
N GLY A 49 -3.97 22.19 -0.23
CA GLY A 49 -4.83 21.51 0.74
C GLY A 49 -6.19 22.18 0.85
N ASP A 50 -7.23 21.43 0.57
CA ASP A 50 -8.63 21.84 0.78
C ASP A 50 -9.13 21.32 2.13
N PHE A 51 -9.87 22.16 2.86
CA PHE A 51 -10.45 21.80 4.15
C PHE A 51 -11.94 21.48 3.98
N TYR A 52 -12.35 20.30 4.45
CA TYR A 52 -13.73 19.85 4.40
C TYR A 52 -14.25 19.63 5.83
N ILE A 53 -15.55 19.87 6.03
CA ILE A 53 -16.22 19.75 7.34
C ILE A 53 -17.46 18.87 7.21
N GLY A 54 -17.80 18.17 8.29
CA GLY A 54 -18.97 17.33 8.41
C GLY A 54 -18.97 16.18 7.42
N TRP A 55 -20.12 15.96 6.79
CA TRP A 55 -20.31 14.82 5.89
C TRP A 55 -19.52 14.93 4.59
N GLU A 56 -19.17 16.14 4.16
CA GLU A 56 -18.33 16.35 2.98
C GLU A 56 -16.90 15.85 3.20
N ALA A 57 -16.37 16.00 4.42
CA ALA A 57 -15.07 15.45 4.80
C ALA A 57 -15.03 13.93 4.72
N VAL A 58 -16.09 13.25 5.19
CA VAL A 58 -16.22 11.78 5.11
C VAL A 58 -16.27 11.33 3.65
N ILE A 59 -17.06 11.99 2.82
CA ILE A 59 -17.15 11.68 1.39
C ILE A 59 -15.80 11.88 0.70
N MET A 60 -15.05 12.90 1.07
CA MET A 60 -13.73 13.16 0.50
C MET A 60 -12.71 12.09 0.87
N GLU A 61 -12.65 11.70 2.14
CA GLU A 61 -11.74 10.64 2.60
C GLU A 61 -12.08 9.30 1.91
N ILE A 62 -13.36 8.96 1.76
CA ILE A 62 -13.78 7.76 1.00
C ILE A 62 -13.29 7.83 -0.46
N LYS A 63 -13.40 8.98 -1.14
CA LYS A 63 -12.91 9.14 -2.52
C LYS A 63 -11.39 8.98 -2.61
N ILE A 64 -10.66 9.52 -1.64
CA ILE A 64 -9.20 9.38 -1.56
C ILE A 64 -8.83 7.91 -1.36
N ILE A 65 -9.48 7.21 -0.44
CA ILE A 65 -9.29 5.78 -0.23
C ILE A 65 -9.62 4.98 -1.50
N GLN A 66 -10.64 5.37 -2.28
CA GLN A 66 -10.95 4.71 -3.55
C GLN A 66 -9.89 4.95 -4.64
N ILE A 67 -9.41 6.18 -4.78
CA ILE A 67 -8.39 6.54 -5.78
C ILE A 67 -7.06 5.85 -5.43
N TRP A 68 -6.63 6.04 -4.19
CA TRP A 68 -5.35 5.53 -3.73
C TRP A 68 -5.41 4.04 -3.46
N GLY A 69 -6.42 3.53 -2.74
CA GLY A 69 -6.56 2.11 -2.43
C GLY A 69 -7.08 1.24 -3.57
N GLY A 70 -7.86 1.78 -4.51
CA GLY A 70 -8.40 1.03 -5.64
C GLY A 70 -7.51 1.00 -6.88
N GLY A 71 -6.74 2.05 -7.16
CA GLY A 71 -5.94 2.16 -8.38
C GLY A 71 -4.44 2.24 -8.13
N LEU A 72 -4.01 3.30 -7.45
CA LEU A 72 -2.59 3.61 -7.26
C LEU A 72 -1.86 2.59 -6.38
N LEU A 73 -2.49 2.10 -5.30
CA LEU A 73 -1.89 1.11 -4.40
C LEU A 73 -1.63 -0.20 -5.14
N TRP A 74 -2.57 -0.65 -5.98
CA TRP A 74 -2.41 -1.86 -6.79
C TRP A 74 -1.34 -1.70 -7.87
N PHE A 75 -1.22 -0.51 -8.46
CA PHE A 75 -0.12 -0.18 -9.37
C PHE A 75 1.24 -0.26 -8.67
N TYR A 76 1.40 0.41 -7.53
CA TYR A 76 2.64 0.33 -6.74
C TYR A 76 2.92 -1.09 -6.25
N TYR A 77 1.90 -1.82 -5.80
CA TYR A 77 2.00 -3.22 -5.41
C TYR A 77 2.56 -4.08 -6.54
N SER A 78 2.04 -3.91 -7.76
CA SER A 78 2.51 -4.63 -8.95
C SER A 78 3.96 -4.27 -9.28
N LEU A 79 4.32 -2.98 -9.19
CA LEU A 79 5.67 -2.48 -9.45
C LEU A 79 6.69 -3.02 -8.43
N PHE A 80 6.39 -2.94 -7.13
CA PHE A 80 7.27 -3.45 -6.06
C PHE A 80 7.39 -4.98 -6.11
N THR A 81 6.29 -5.69 -6.38
CA THR A 81 6.31 -7.15 -6.57
C THR A 81 7.21 -7.53 -7.74
N LEU A 82 7.13 -6.81 -8.86
CA LEU A 82 7.98 -7.01 -10.03
C LEU A 82 9.45 -6.75 -9.70
N ALA A 83 9.77 -5.61 -9.09
CA ALA A 83 11.13 -5.24 -8.70
C ALA A 83 11.75 -6.28 -7.74
N TYR A 84 11.00 -6.72 -6.73
CA TYR A 84 11.45 -7.72 -5.79
C TYR A 84 11.62 -9.11 -6.44
N THR A 85 10.72 -9.48 -7.37
CA THR A 85 10.83 -10.72 -8.15
C THR A 85 12.09 -10.71 -9.01
N LEU A 86 12.37 -9.59 -9.70
CA LEU A 86 13.60 -9.41 -10.48
C LEU A 86 14.86 -9.53 -9.61
N PHE A 87 14.88 -8.86 -8.45
CA PHE A 87 15.96 -8.95 -7.47
C PHE A 87 16.22 -10.41 -7.04
N LEU A 88 15.15 -11.17 -6.75
CA LEU A 88 15.27 -12.57 -6.36
C LEU A 88 15.77 -13.46 -7.50
N ILE A 89 15.30 -13.25 -8.73
CA ILE A 89 15.78 -13.96 -9.92
C ILE A 89 17.29 -13.73 -10.10
N VAL A 90 17.74 -12.49 -10.00
CA VAL A 90 19.16 -12.11 -10.08
C VAL A 90 19.96 -12.79 -8.97
N LYS A 91 19.50 -12.74 -7.72
CA LYS A 91 20.16 -13.38 -6.57
C LYS A 91 20.29 -14.89 -6.75
N ILE A 92 19.27 -15.56 -7.29
CA ILE A 92 19.30 -17.00 -7.57
C ILE A 92 20.31 -17.31 -8.68
N LYS A 93 20.34 -16.51 -9.77
CA LYS A 93 21.32 -16.68 -10.86
C LYS A 93 22.75 -16.54 -10.37
N ILE A 94 23.06 -15.52 -9.57
CA ILE A 94 24.41 -15.28 -9.03
C ILE A 94 24.83 -16.43 -8.11
N SER A 95 23.92 -16.90 -7.25
CA SER A 95 24.22 -17.99 -6.31
C SER A 95 24.35 -19.38 -6.94
N LYS A 96 23.97 -19.57 -8.22
CA LYS A 96 24.21 -20.81 -8.98
C LYS A 96 25.53 -20.82 -9.73
N LYS A 97 26.16 -19.65 -9.92
CA LYS A 97 27.47 -19.51 -10.58
C LYS A 97 28.65 -19.63 -9.61
N LYS A 98 28.39 -19.56 -8.30
CA LYS A 98 29.29 -19.97 -7.22
C LYS A 98 28.91 -21.37 -6.79
#